data_AF-A0AAD8MZL9-F1
#
_entry.id   AF-A0AAD8MZL9-F1
#
_cell.length_a   1.000
_cell.length_b   1.000
_cell.length_c   1.000
_cell.angle_alpha   90.00
_cell.angle_beta   90.00
_cell.angle_gamma   90.00
#
_symmetry.space_group_name_H-M   'P 1'
#
loop_
_entity.id
_entity.type
_entity.pdbx_description
1 polymer ?
#
loop_
_entity_poly.entity_id
_entity_poly.type
_entity_poly.pdbx_seq_one_letter_code
_entity_poly.pdbx_strand_id
1 'polypeptide(L)'
;MASLFQSTIPLFNNSQSLQSSSSSSYSYSDIPCLHFKNPSLKNLEFPKRVLFYRKKRSICKSSLDEVTTVEPPSQLDDKSKAELIGSLKIKLLSTVSGLNKGLAASENDLQKADAAAKEIEEAGGPVDLSVDLDKLQGRWKLIYSSAFSSRTLGGSRPGPPTGRLLPITLGQVFQRIDILSKDFDNIVELELGAPWPLPPVEVTATLAHKFEITGSSSVKIIFEKTTVKTTGNLSQIPPLEIPQLPDALRPSTNRGSGDFDVTYLDSDLRITRGDRGELRVFVIS
;
A
#
# COMPACT_ATOMS: atom_id res chain seq x y z
N MET A 1 43.15 35.71 58.34
CA MET A 1 43.30 37.17 58.26
C MET A 1 42.41 37.61 57.11
N ALA A 2 41.22 38.17 57.36
CA ALA A 2 40.99 39.58 57.74
C ALA A 2 41.41 40.54 56.60
N SER A 3 40.63 41.48 56.06
CA SER A 3 39.19 41.86 56.05
C SER A 3 39.13 43.33 55.54
N LEU A 4 37.95 43.82 55.16
CA LEU A 4 37.55 45.23 54.82
C LEU A 4 37.44 45.53 53.31
N PHE A 5 36.23 45.65 52.71
CA PHE A 5 35.12 46.64 52.85
C PHE A 5 35.31 47.84 51.88
N GLN A 6 34.42 48.13 50.92
CA GLN A 6 33.19 48.99 51.01
C GLN A 6 32.42 48.94 49.65
N SER A 7 31.08 48.73 49.53
CA SER A 7 29.89 49.63 49.71
C SER A 7 29.67 50.70 48.62
N THR A 8 28.48 51.00 48.02
CA THR A 8 27.09 50.48 48.15
C THR A 8 26.14 51.04 47.04
N ILE A 9 25.30 50.19 46.39
CA ILE A 9 23.83 50.25 46.06
C ILE A 9 23.18 51.67 45.90
N PRO A 10 22.31 52.00 44.88
CA PRO A 10 20.88 51.64 45.00
C PRO A 10 19.90 51.51 43.79
N LEU A 11 18.98 50.51 43.96
CA LEU A 11 17.51 50.50 43.72
C LEU A 11 16.97 50.74 42.29
N PHE A 12 15.73 50.41 41.88
CA PHE A 12 14.49 49.86 42.50
C PHE A 12 14.00 48.65 41.65
N ASN A 13 13.03 47.77 41.96
CA ASN A 13 12.28 47.27 43.13
C ASN A 13 10.95 46.69 42.56
N ASN A 14 10.60 45.42 42.88
CA ASN A 14 9.25 44.83 43.11
C ASN A 14 8.07 45.06 42.11
N SER A 15 7.02 44.22 42.03
CA SER A 15 6.47 43.16 42.92
C SER A 15 5.72 42.10 42.08
N GLN A 16 5.63 40.81 42.47
CA GLN A 16 4.47 40.13 43.13
C GLN A 16 3.07 40.35 42.47
N SER A 17 2.13 39.39 42.38
CA SER A 17 1.94 38.06 43.02
C SER A 17 0.98 37.16 42.21
N LEU A 18 0.85 35.88 42.61
CA LEU A 18 -0.18 34.93 42.12
C LEU A 18 -1.61 35.30 42.60
N GLN A 19 -2.66 34.95 41.83
CA GLN A 19 -3.66 33.89 42.19
C GLN A 19 -4.94 33.86 41.31
N SER A 20 -5.59 32.70 41.33
CA SER A 20 -7.04 32.41 41.11
C SER A 20 -7.75 32.69 39.78
N SER A 21 -8.16 31.57 39.18
CA SER A 21 -9.38 31.32 38.37
C SER A 21 -10.59 32.26 38.51
N SER A 22 -11.25 32.59 37.39
CA SER A 22 -12.57 32.02 37.04
C SER A 22 -13.15 32.52 35.69
N SER A 23 -13.86 31.61 35.00
CA SER A 23 -14.93 31.81 34.01
C SER A 23 -15.02 33.09 33.14
N SER A 24 -14.89 32.94 31.82
CA SER A 24 -15.89 33.47 30.86
C SER A 24 -15.83 32.82 29.47
N SER A 25 -16.94 32.18 29.14
CA SER A 25 -17.64 32.15 27.85
C SER A 25 -17.13 33.04 26.69
N TYR A 26 -16.71 32.38 25.60
CA TYR A 26 -16.85 32.84 24.22
C TYR A 26 -17.44 31.67 23.41
N SER A 27 -18.74 31.72 23.10
CA SER A 27 -19.32 32.38 21.92
C SER A 27 -19.14 31.55 20.65
N TYR A 28 -20.14 30.69 20.43
CA TYR A 28 -20.42 30.00 19.17
C TYR A 28 -20.53 31.04 18.06
N SER A 29 -19.87 30.83 16.92
CA SER A 29 -20.06 31.63 15.71
C SER A 29 -20.64 30.74 14.62
N ASP A 30 -21.84 31.10 14.18
CA ASP A 30 -22.66 30.27 13.29
C ASP A 30 -22.04 30.16 11.89
N ILE A 31 -21.92 28.92 11.40
CA ILE A 31 -21.74 28.64 9.98
C ILE A 31 -23.14 28.47 9.37
N PRO A 32 -23.56 29.31 8.41
CA PRO A 32 -24.92 29.28 7.89
C PRO A 32 -25.19 28.00 7.07
N CYS A 33 -26.15 27.21 7.55
CA CYS A 33 -26.64 26.01 6.86
C CYS A 33 -27.48 26.41 5.63
N LEU A 34 -26.97 26.17 4.42
CA LEU A 34 -27.70 26.46 3.18
C LEU A 34 -28.80 25.43 2.91
N HIS A 35 -30.00 25.79 3.35
CA HIS A 35 -31.21 25.00 3.27
C HIS A 35 -31.86 25.09 1.87
N PHE A 36 -31.40 24.25 0.92
CA PHE A 36 -32.05 24.13 -0.39
C PHE A 36 -33.32 23.27 -0.29
N LYS A 37 -34.48 23.91 -0.51
CA LYS A 37 -35.78 23.25 -0.58
C LYS A 37 -35.97 22.53 -1.91
N ASN A 38 -36.37 21.26 -1.87
CA ASN A 38 -36.96 20.57 -3.01
C ASN A 38 -38.22 21.31 -3.50
N PRO A 39 -38.48 21.25 -4.82
CA PRO A 39 -39.80 20.94 -5.33
C PRO A 39 -39.80 19.55 -5.97
N SER A 40 -40.90 18.82 -5.78
CA SER A 40 -41.19 17.58 -6.51
C SER A 40 -41.50 17.88 -7.99
N LEU A 41 -41.48 16.85 -8.84
CA LEU A 41 -42.71 16.32 -9.47
C LEU A 41 -42.43 15.22 -10.52
N LYS A 42 -43.29 14.19 -10.46
CA LYS A 42 -43.85 13.39 -11.58
C LYS A 42 -42.95 12.40 -12.33
N ASN A 43 -43.20 11.14 -12.01
CA ASN A 43 -43.41 10.00 -12.92
C ASN A 43 -43.53 10.37 -14.42
N LEU A 44 -42.74 9.69 -15.25
CA LEU A 44 -43.12 9.39 -16.63
C LEU A 44 -42.82 7.91 -16.91
N GLU A 45 -43.85 7.21 -17.40
CA GLU A 45 -43.84 5.76 -17.61
C GLU A 45 -43.21 5.37 -18.97
N PHE A 46 -42.86 4.09 -19.08
CA PHE A 46 -42.40 3.47 -20.32
C PHE A 46 -43.40 3.63 -21.49
N PRO A 47 -42.88 3.57 -22.73
CA PRO A 47 -43.49 2.69 -23.71
C PRO A 47 -42.53 1.60 -24.20
N LYS A 48 -42.94 0.35 -23.99
CA LYS A 48 -42.33 -0.83 -24.65
C LYS A 48 -42.57 -0.75 -26.16
N ARG A 49 -41.53 -0.86 -27.00
CA ARG A 49 -41.67 -1.30 -28.41
C ARG A 49 -40.64 -2.36 -28.76
N VAL A 50 -41.08 -3.62 -28.76
CA VAL A 50 -41.35 -4.44 -29.96
C VAL A 50 -40.09 -5.15 -30.47
N LEU A 51 -40.00 -6.43 -30.12
CA LEU A 51 -39.04 -7.40 -30.65
C LEU A 51 -39.40 -7.70 -32.12
N PHE A 52 -38.50 -7.35 -33.05
CA PHE A 52 -38.60 -7.84 -34.43
C PHE A 52 -38.00 -9.24 -34.54
N TYR A 53 -38.84 -10.26 -34.35
CA TYR A 53 -38.51 -11.65 -34.68
C TYR A 53 -38.27 -11.79 -36.20
N ARG A 54 -37.00 -11.74 -36.63
CA ARG A 54 -36.61 -11.94 -38.03
C ARG A 54 -36.61 -13.42 -38.39
N LYS A 55 -37.78 -13.95 -38.72
CA LYS A 55 -38.02 -15.30 -39.23
C LYS A 55 -37.17 -15.58 -40.48
N LYS A 56 -36.00 -16.21 -40.33
CA LYS A 56 -35.25 -16.78 -41.47
C LYS A 56 -35.72 -18.21 -41.73
N ARG A 57 -35.98 -18.49 -43.01
CA ARG A 57 -36.46 -19.79 -43.51
C ARG A 57 -35.36 -20.85 -43.41
N SER A 58 -35.75 -22.07 -43.06
CA SER A 58 -34.92 -23.26 -43.26
C SER A 58 -34.71 -23.53 -44.74
N ILE A 59 -33.47 -23.84 -45.12
CA ILE A 59 -33.14 -24.49 -46.38
C ILE A 59 -32.24 -25.66 -46.01
N CYS A 60 -32.75 -26.88 -46.18
CA CYS A 60 -31.95 -28.09 -46.01
C CYS A 60 -31.12 -28.33 -47.27
N LYS A 61 -29.80 -28.48 -47.12
CA LYS A 61 -28.94 -29.20 -48.06
C LYS A 61 -28.04 -30.13 -47.25
N SER A 62 -27.98 -31.38 -47.66
CA SER A 62 -27.23 -32.46 -46.99
C SER A 62 -25.90 -32.73 -47.68
N SER A 63 -24.99 -33.40 -46.96
CA SER A 63 -23.73 -34.03 -47.42
C SER A 63 -22.65 -33.06 -47.93
N LEU A 64 -21.35 -33.27 -47.68
CA LEU A 64 -20.66 -34.49 -47.24
C LEU A 64 -19.85 -34.29 -45.94
N ASP A 65 -19.40 -35.40 -45.36
CA ASP A 65 -18.58 -35.45 -44.15
C ASP A 65 -17.20 -34.80 -44.33
N GLU A 66 -16.87 -33.88 -43.44
CA GLU A 66 -15.49 -33.54 -43.09
C GLU A 66 -15.39 -33.55 -41.56
N VAL A 67 -14.68 -34.55 -41.01
CA VAL A 67 -14.51 -34.74 -39.56
C VAL A 67 -13.56 -33.67 -39.03
N THR A 68 -14.10 -32.46 -38.87
CA THR A 68 -13.46 -31.41 -38.10
C THR A 68 -13.64 -31.74 -36.63
N THR A 69 -12.53 -32.02 -35.94
CA THR A 69 -12.54 -32.17 -34.48
C THR A 69 -13.09 -30.89 -33.86
N VAL A 70 -14.30 -30.95 -33.30
CA VAL A 70 -14.93 -29.80 -32.65
C VAL A 70 -14.25 -29.56 -31.31
N GLU A 71 -13.22 -28.72 -31.33
CA GLU A 71 -12.65 -28.14 -30.12
C GLU A 71 -13.72 -27.28 -29.43
N PRO A 72 -13.91 -27.35 -28.09
CA PRO A 72 -15.03 -26.69 -27.43
C PRO A 72 -14.95 -25.17 -27.57
N PRO A 73 -16.07 -24.47 -27.88
CA PRO A 73 -16.05 -23.03 -28.18
C PRO A 73 -15.62 -22.12 -27.01
N SER A 74 -15.44 -22.65 -25.80
CA SER A 74 -14.96 -21.89 -24.64
C SER A 74 -13.43 -21.67 -24.62
N GLN A 75 -12.63 -22.52 -25.26
CA GLN A 75 -11.16 -22.45 -25.07
C GLN A 75 -10.48 -21.30 -25.81
N LEU A 76 -11.12 -20.72 -26.83
CA LEU A 76 -10.60 -19.57 -27.58
C LEU A 76 -10.69 -18.27 -26.76
N ASP A 77 -11.77 -18.09 -26.01
CA ASP A 77 -12.01 -16.89 -25.20
C ASP A 77 -11.08 -16.87 -23.98
N ASP A 78 -10.92 -17.99 -23.28
CA ASP A 78 -10.00 -18.10 -22.13
C ASP A 78 -8.53 -17.91 -22.54
N LYS A 79 -8.11 -18.50 -23.67
CA LYS A 79 -6.74 -18.39 -24.16
C LYS A 79 -6.39 -16.97 -24.62
N SER A 80 -7.29 -16.31 -25.34
CA SER A 80 -7.10 -14.92 -25.74
C SER A 80 -7.12 -13.97 -24.54
N LYS A 81 -7.99 -14.20 -23.53
CA LYS A 81 -7.97 -13.48 -22.25
C LYS A 81 -6.64 -13.64 -21.51
N ALA A 82 -6.10 -14.86 -21.43
CA ALA A 82 -4.82 -15.13 -20.79
C ALA A 82 -3.64 -14.44 -21.51
N GLU A 83 -3.64 -14.42 -22.85
CA GLU A 83 -2.62 -13.71 -23.66
C GLU A 83 -2.70 -12.19 -23.46
N LEU A 84 -3.91 -11.62 -23.43
CA LEU A 84 -4.15 -10.21 -23.10
C LEU A 84 -3.62 -9.87 -21.70
N ILE A 85 -3.99 -10.63 -20.68
CA ILE A 85 -3.48 -10.47 -19.30
C ILE A 85 -1.95 -10.56 -19.28
N GLY A 86 -1.35 -11.54 -19.96
CA GLY A 86 0.11 -11.65 -20.07
C GLY A 86 0.77 -10.40 -20.65
N SER A 87 0.20 -9.82 -21.71
CA SER A 87 0.68 -8.57 -22.30
C SER A 87 0.57 -7.37 -21.34
N LEU A 88 -0.51 -7.30 -20.56
CA LEU A 88 -0.74 -6.27 -19.55
C LEU A 88 0.22 -6.42 -18.35
N LYS A 89 0.49 -7.65 -17.88
CA LYS A 89 1.54 -7.92 -16.88
C LYS A 89 2.89 -7.39 -17.34
N ILE A 90 3.30 -7.69 -18.57
CA ILE A 90 4.57 -7.19 -19.14
C ILE A 90 4.58 -5.65 -19.22
N LYS A 91 3.46 -5.02 -19.60
CA LYS A 91 3.30 -3.55 -19.59
C LYS A 91 3.46 -2.96 -18.18
N LEU A 92 2.82 -3.53 -17.15
CA LEU A 92 2.97 -3.08 -15.78
C LEU A 92 4.42 -3.27 -15.28
N LEU A 93 4.99 -4.47 -15.46
CA LEU A 93 6.36 -4.80 -15.02
C LEU A 93 7.41 -3.89 -15.69
N SER A 94 7.27 -3.60 -16.98
CA SER A 94 8.15 -2.65 -17.69
C SER A 94 7.97 -1.21 -17.21
N THR A 95 6.75 -0.80 -16.84
CA THR A 95 6.45 0.54 -16.31
C THR A 95 7.05 0.76 -14.92
N VAL A 96 7.03 -0.26 -14.04
CA VAL A 96 7.58 -0.15 -12.68
C VAL A 96 9.08 -0.48 -12.59
N SER A 97 9.65 -1.07 -13.64
CA SER A 97 11.09 -1.31 -13.76
C SER A 97 11.88 0.00 -13.66
N GLY A 98 12.99 -0.01 -12.91
CA GLY A 98 13.83 1.16 -12.68
C GLY A 98 13.29 2.19 -11.68
N LEU A 99 12.03 2.10 -11.23
CA LEU A 99 11.46 3.06 -10.26
C LEU A 99 11.92 2.87 -8.81
N ASN A 100 12.90 1.99 -8.56
CA ASN A 100 13.44 1.66 -7.23
C ASN A 100 12.35 1.38 -6.18
N LYS A 101 11.43 0.46 -6.52
CA LYS A 101 10.25 0.09 -5.71
C LYS A 101 9.25 1.25 -5.47
N GLY A 102 9.37 2.36 -6.19
CA GLY A 102 8.56 3.57 -6.02
C GLY A 102 9.35 4.77 -5.45
N LEU A 103 10.56 4.56 -4.92
CA LEU A 103 11.39 5.64 -4.35
C LEU A 103 11.85 6.68 -5.40
N ALA A 104 12.00 6.27 -6.65
CA ALA A 104 12.42 7.13 -7.77
C ALA A 104 11.25 7.56 -8.68
N ALA A 105 10.01 7.19 -8.36
CA ALA A 105 8.86 7.42 -9.22
C ALA A 105 8.41 8.89 -9.22
N SER A 106 8.23 9.47 -10.41
CA SER A 106 7.58 10.77 -10.56
C SER A 106 6.05 10.64 -10.52
N GLU A 107 5.34 11.76 -10.35
CA GLU A 107 3.87 11.79 -10.37
C GLU A 107 3.27 11.23 -11.68
N ASN A 108 3.96 11.43 -12.81
CA ASN A 108 3.61 10.83 -14.10
C ASN A 108 3.79 9.30 -14.09
N ASP A 109 4.82 8.79 -13.42
CA ASP A 109 5.08 7.35 -13.34
C ASP A 109 4.11 6.67 -12.36
N LEU A 110 3.67 7.37 -11.31
CA LEU A 110 2.55 6.94 -10.46
C LEU A 110 1.28 6.75 -11.29
N GLN A 111 0.92 7.73 -12.14
CA GLN A 111 -0.27 7.66 -12.99
C GLN A 111 -0.18 6.53 -14.03
N LYS A 112 0.99 6.32 -14.65
CA LYS A 112 1.19 5.20 -15.60
C LYS A 112 1.10 3.83 -14.91
N ALA A 113 1.73 3.69 -13.74
CA ALA A 113 1.69 2.44 -12.98
C ALA A 113 0.26 2.13 -12.50
N ASP A 114 -0.48 3.15 -12.08
CA ASP A 114 -1.89 3.02 -11.69
C ASP A 114 -2.79 2.62 -12.87
N ALA A 115 -2.64 3.27 -14.02
CA ALA A 115 -3.37 2.91 -15.24
C ALA A 115 -3.06 1.48 -15.70
N ALA A 116 -1.78 1.08 -15.72
CA ALA A 116 -1.38 -0.28 -16.10
C ALA A 116 -1.86 -1.34 -15.10
N ALA A 117 -1.91 -1.03 -13.79
CA ALA A 117 -2.50 -1.91 -12.80
C ALA A 117 -4.01 -2.03 -13.00
N LYS A 118 -4.72 -0.92 -13.25
CA LYS A 118 -6.16 -0.90 -13.49
C LYS A 118 -6.59 -1.70 -14.72
N GLU A 119 -5.80 -1.67 -15.80
CA GLU A 119 -6.03 -2.53 -16.96
C GLU A 119 -5.97 -4.04 -16.61
N ILE A 120 -5.06 -4.45 -15.71
CA ILE A 120 -4.98 -5.83 -15.21
C ILE A 120 -6.15 -6.14 -14.27
N GLU A 121 -6.52 -5.22 -13.38
CA GLU A 121 -7.68 -5.36 -12.46
C GLU A 121 -8.99 -5.55 -13.28
N GLU A 122 -9.20 -4.75 -14.33
CA GLU A 122 -10.35 -4.86 -15.24
C GLU A 122 -10.33 -6.15 -16.09
N ALA A 123 -9.17 -6.58 -16.58
CA ALA A 123 -9.03 -7.81 -17.36
C ALA A 123 -9.14 -9.08 -16.51
N GLY A 124 -8.63 -9.08 -15.28
CA GLY A 124 -8.72 -10.21 -14.34
C GLY A 124 -10.17 -10.47 -13.94
N GLY A 125 -10.87 -9.41 -13.51
CA GLY A 125 -12.19 -9.49 -12.88
C GLY A 125 -12.11 -9.45 -11.35
N PRO A 126 -13.26 -9.54 -10.65
CA PRO A 126 -13.29 -9.45 -9.20
C PRO A 126 -12.58 -10.63 -8.53
N VAL A 127 -11.70 -10.34 -7.56
CA VAL A 127 -11.02 -11.34 -6.74
C VAL A 127 -11.94 -11.84 -5.63
N ASP A 128 -11.97 -13.16 -5.43
CA ASP A 128 -12.65 -13.81 -4.31
C ASP A 128 -11.66 -14.71 -3.52
N LEU A 129 -11.15 -14.16 -2.42
CA LEU A 129 -10.27 -14.81 -1.47
C LEU A 129 -10.94 -15.91 -0.63
N SER A 130 -12.25 -16.14 -0.78
CA SER A 130 -12.90 -17.33 -0.19
C SER A 130 -12.63 -18.59 -1.03
N VAL A 131 -12.37 -18.42 -2.33
CA VAL A 131 -12.05 -19.49 -3.28
C VAL A 131 -10.53 -19.56 -3.48
N ASP A 132 -9.91 -18.43 -3.84
CA ASP A 132 -8.50 -18.31 -4.24
C ASP A 132 -7.55 -18.04 -3.07
N LEU A 133 -7.91 -18.46 -1.85
CA LEU A 133 -7.11 -18.17 -0.66
C LEU A 133 -5.71 -18.78 -0.76
N ASP A 134 -5.63 -20.01 -1.27
CA ASP A 134 -4.41 -20.79 -1.48
C ASP A 134 -3.36 -20.05 -2.31
N LYS A 135 -3.79 -19.27 -3.31
CA LYS A 135 -2.91 -18.43 -4.13
C LYS A 135 -2.19 -17.33 -3.34
N LEU A 136 -2.63 -16.97 -2.13
CA LEU A 136 -1.88 -16.03 -1.29
C LEU A 136 -0.65 -16.67 -0.62
N GLN A 137 -0.55 -18.00 -0.55
CA GLN A 137 0.51 -18.70 0.21
C GLN A 137 1.91 -18.36 -0.30
N GLY A 138 2.87 -18.28 0.61
CA GLY A 138 4.30 -18.22 0.28
C GLY A 138 4.91 -16.84 0.45
N ARG A 139 5.97 -16.56 -0.31
CA ARG A 139 6.82 -15.37 -0.14
C ARG A 139 6.66 -14.44 -1.34
N TRP A 140 6.09 -13.28 -1.09
CA TRP A 140 5.82 -12.25 -2.09
C TRP A 140 6.88 -11.16 -2.03
N LYS A 141 7.60 -10.90 -3.12
CA LYS A 141 8.57 -9.81 -3.24
C LYS A 141 7.88 -8.56 -3.76
N LEU A 142 7.95 -7.46 -3.01
CA LEU A 142 7.43 -6.15 -3.43
C LEU A 142 8.36 -5.56 -4.49
N ILE A 143 7.82 -5.32 -5.69
CA ILE A 143 8.54 -4.69 -6.81
C ILE A 143 8.19 -3.22 -6.99
N TYR A 144 7.02 -2.78 -6.50
CA TYR A 144 6.57 -1.38 -6.57
C TYR A 144 5.55 -1.05 -5.47
N SER A 145 5.67 0.13 -4.87
CA SER A 145 4.67 0.72 -3.98
C SER A 145 4.58 2.23 -4.23
N SER A 146 3.38 2.74 -4.53
CA SER A 146 3.17 4.20 -4.66
C SER A 146 3.32 4.94 -3.32
N ALA A 147 3.24 4.24 -2.18
CA ALA A 147 3.47 4.84 -0.86
C ALA A 147 4.90 5.38 -0.69
N PHE A 148 5.89 4.75 -1.34
CA PHE A 148 7.31 5.10 -1.17
C PHE A 148 7.73 6.37 -1.91
N SER A 149 6.97 6.84 -2.90
CA SER A 149 7.22 8.16 -3.53
C SER A 149 6.80 9.33 -2.62
N SER A 150 5.93 9.08 -1.64
CA SER A 150 5.33 10.09 -0.76
C SER A 150 6.27 10.54 0.38
N ARG A 151 7.40 11.16 0.00
CA ARG A 151 8.27 12.08 0.77
C ARG A 151 8.81 11.65 2.15
N THR A 152 8.45 10.49 2.68
CA THR A 152 8.68 10.10 4.09
C THR A 152 9.75 9.03 4.27
N LEU A 153 9.93 8.13 3.29
CA LEU A 153 10.87 6.99 3.36
C LEU A 153 12.03 7.09 2.35
N GLY A 154 12.42 8.30 1.96
CA GLY A 154 13.64 8.52 1.15
C GLY A 154 13.40 8.86 -0.33
N GLY A 155 12.18 9.22 -0.72
CA GLY A 155 11.91 9.92 -1.98
C GLY A 155 12.58 11.30 -1.99
N SER A 156 13.87 11.35 -2.30
CA SER A 156 14.68 12.56 -2.40
C SER A 156 15.37 12.62 -3.75
N ARG A 157 15.26 13.79 -4.39
CA ARG A 157 15.93 14.10 -5.65
C ARG A 157 17.44 13.86 -5.53
N PRO A 158 18.15 13.52 -6.63
CA PRO A 158 19.61 13.60 -6.67
C PRO A 158 20.06 15.01 -6.27
N GLY A 159 20.72 15.13 -5.12
CA GLY A 159 21.15 16.40 -4.53
C GLY A 159 21.88 16.19 -3.20
N PRO A 160 22.73 17.14 -2.75
CA PRO A 160 23.56 16.94 -1.57
C PRO A 160 22.73 16.84 -0.27
N PRO A 161 23.04 15.90 0.64
CA PRO A 161 22.23 15.66 1.83
C PRO A 161 22.47 16.69 2.94
N THR A 162 21.70 17.78 2.95
CA THR A 162 21.62 18.67 4.12
C THR A 162 20.66 18.09 5.17
N GLY A 163 21.18 17.24 6.07
CA GLY A 163 20.53 17.00 7.37
C GLY A 163 20.56 15.58 7.97
N ARG A 164 20.90 14.53 7.21
CA ARG A 164 21.01 13.15 7.76
C ARG A 164 22.47 12.70 7.74
N LEU A 165 23.02 12.40 8.92
CA LEU A 165 24.44 12.11 9.10
C LEU A 165 24.87 10.78 8.45
N LEU A 166 23.92 9.86 8.22
CA LEU A 166 24.11 8.56 7.58
C LEU A 166 22.95 8.27 6.61
N PRO A 167 23.21 7.77 5.38
CA PRO A 167 22.16 7.34 4.46
C PRO A 167 21.58 6.01 4.91
N ILE A 168 20.25 5.86 4.82
CA ILE A 168 19.54 4.60 5.00
C ILE A 168 19.03 4.19 3.61
N THR A 169 19.45 3.03 3.11
CA THR A 169 19.02 2.49 1.82
C THR A 169 18.01 1.35 2.03
N LEU A 170 16.95 1.35 1.22
CA LEU A 170 15.91 0.32 1.26
C LEU A 170 16.30 -0.84 0.35
N GLY A 171 16.67 -1.97 0.96
CA GLY A 171 16.98 -3.24 0.31
C GLY A 171 15.74 -3.92 -0.26
N GLN A 172 15.65 -5.25 -0.21
CA GLN A 172 14.46 -5.95 -0.67
C GLN A 172 13.34 -5.87 0.37
N VAL A 173 12.10 -5.85 -0.11
CA VAL A 173 10.91 -5.90 0.73
C VAL A 173 10.13 -7.15 0.32
N PHE A 174 9.80 -7.98 1.31
CA PHE A 174 9.09 -9.22 1.14
C PHE A 174 7.89 -9.29 2.08
N GLN A 175 6.92 -10.09 1.72
CA GLN A 175 5.73 -10.36 2.50
C GLN A 175 5.51 -11.87 2.51
N ARG A 176 5.84 -12.54 3.61
CA ARG A 176 5.56 -13.96 3.80
C ARG A 176 4.13 -14.10 4.32
N ILE A 177 3.33 -14.93 3.67
CA ILE A 177 1.97 -15.27 4.09
C ILE A 177 1.91 -16.77 4.35
N ASP A 178 1.34 -17.14 5.49
CA ASP A 178 0.97 -18.52 5.79
C ASP A 178 -0.52 -18.60 6.18
N ILE A 179 -1.32 -19.19 5.30
CA ILE A 179 -2.78 -19.30 5.42
C ILE A 179 -3.19 -20.21 6.58
N LEU A 180 -2.35 -21.19 6.94
CA LEU A 180 -2.67 -22.19 7.96
C LEU A 180 -2.54 -21.60 9.37
N SER A 181 -1.43 -20.91 9.64
CA SER A 181 -1.18 -20.22 10.91
C SER A 181 -1.74 -18.79 10.97
N LYS A 182 -2.27 -18.29 9.84
CA LYS A 182 -2.67 -16.90 9.60
C LYS A 182 -1.52 -15.89 9.79
N ASP A 183 -0.28 -16.31 9.54
CA ASP A 183 0.89 -15.43 9.64
C ASP A 183 0.99 -14.51 8.42
N PHE A 184 1.43 -13.28 8.69
CA PHE A 184 1.68 -12.23 7.70
C PHE A 184 2.92 -11.44 8.14
N ASP A 185 4.09 -11.84 7.65
CA ASP A 185 5.36 -11.19 7.98
C ASP A 185 5.74 -10.19 6.89
N ASN A 186 5.77 -8.90 7.21
CA ASN A 186 6.40 -7.88 6.35
C ASN A 186 7.89 -7.80 6.71
N ILE A 187 8.74 -8.23 5.78
CA ILE A 187 10.19 -8.39 5.96
C ILE A 187 10.89 -7.35 5.09
N VAL A 188 11.57 -6.41 5.72
CA VAL A 188 12.29 -5.31 5.09
C VAL A 188 13.79 -5.46 5.33
N GLU A 189 14.56 -5.58 4.26
CA GLU A 189 16.02 -5.43 4.30
C GLU A 189 16.36 -3.94 4.21
N LEU A 190 17.24 -3.48 5.09
CA LEU A 190 17.76 -2.12 5.19
C LEU A 190 19.28 -2.20 5.21
N GLU A 191 19.94 -1.32 4.50
CA GLU A 191 21.37 -1.10 4.64
C GLU A 191 21.60 0.29 5.24
N LEU A 192 22.28 0.32 6.38
CA LEU A 192 22.62 1.52 7.12
C LEU A 192 24.03 1.93 6.72
N GLY A 193 24.17 3.04 6.00
CA GLY A 193 25.48 3.62 5.72
C GLY A 193 26.21 3.94 7.02
N ALA A 194 27.52 3.74 7.04
CA ALA A 194 28.38 4.00 8.19
C ALA A 194 29.39 5.12 7.86
N PRO A 195 29.90 5.86 8.86
CA PRO A 195 30.91 6.88 8.61
C PRO A 195 32.23 6.21 8.22
N TRP A 196 32.92 6.75 7.20
CA TRP A 196 34.24 6.24 6.79
C TRP A 196 35.21 6.19 7.99
N PRO A 197 35.95 5.08 8.22
CA PRO A 197 36.17 3.93 7.33
C PRO A 197 35.29 2.70 7.62
N LEU A 198 34.19 2.82 8.36
CA LEU A 198 33.35 1.68 8.73
C LEU A 198 32.54 1.16 7.52
N PRO A 199 32.36 -0.17 7.38
CA PRO A 199 31.47 -0.74 6.37
C PRO A 199 29.99 -0.48 6.71
N PRO A 200 29.08 -0.42 5.72
CA PRO A 200 27.64 -0.39 5.96
C PRO A 200 27.16 -1.58 6.80
N VAL A 201 26.06 -1.38 7.53
CA VAL A 201 25.43 -2.41 8.37
C VAL A 201 24.11 -2.86 7.75
N GLU A 202 24.03 -4.12 7.37
CA GLU A 202 22.80 -4.75 6.88
C GLU A 202 21.89 -5.15 8.06
N VAL A 203 20.60 -4.85 7.93
CA VAL A 203 19.58 -5.11 8.94
C VAL A 203 18.31 -5.62 8.27
N THR A 204 17.78 -6.76 8.74
CA THR A 204 16.47 -7.28 8.35
C THR A 204 15.47 -7.01 9.46
N ALA A 205 14.53 -6.09 9.24
CA ALA A 205 13.38 -5.86 10.11
C ALA A 205 12.21 -6.75 9.66
N THR A 206 11.66 -7.55 10.57
CA THR A 206 10.48 -8.39 10.34
C THR A 206 9.34 -7.90 11.23
N LEU A 207 8.26 -7.42 10.62
CA LEU A 207 7.02 -7.04 11.30
C LEU A 207 6.07 -8.23 11.17
N ALA A 208 5.91 -8.98 12.26
CA ALA A 208 4.99 -10.11 12.32
C ALA A 208 3.57 -9.60 12.59
N HIS A 209 2.61 -10.09 11.80
CA HIS A 209 1.19 -9.82 11.95
C HIS A 209 0.41 -11.13 11.82
N LYS A 210 -0.80 -11.15 12.38
CA LYS A 210 -1.86 -12.07 11.95
C LYS A 210 -2.72 -11.42 10.88
N PHE A 211 -3.38 -12.22 10.04
CA PHE A 211 -4.35 -11.71 9.08
C PHE A 211 -5.72 -12.40 9.16
N GLU A 212 -6.76 -11.61 8.93
CA GLU A 212 -8.16 -12.01 8.87
C GLU A 212 -8.75 -11.54 7.54
N ILE A 213 -9.66 -12.33 6.96
CA ILE A 213 -10.40 -11.96 5.74
C ILE A 213 -11.71 -11.31 6.20
N THR A 214 -11.97 -10.07 5.78
CA THR A 214 -13.14 -9.29 6.21
C THR A 214 -14.17 -9.06 5.11
N GLY A 215 -13.81 -9.31 3.85
CA GLY A 215 -14.68 -9.21 2.68
C GLY A 215 -14.28 -10.24 1.61
N SER A 216 -14.78 -10.12 0.38
CA SER A 216 -14.37 -11.01 -0.72
C SER A 216 -12.89 -10.83 -1.11
N SER A 217 -12.39 -9.60 -1.05
CA SER A 217 -10.99 -9.24 -1.38
C SER A 217 -10.25 -8.51 -0.26
N SER A 218 -10.95 -8.13 0.81
CA SER A 218 -10.40 -7.31 1.90
C SER A 218 -9.70 -8.16 2.96
N VAL A 219 -8.45 -7.79 3.27
CA VAL A 219 -7.62 -8.43 4.28
C VAL A 219 -7.25 -7.41 5.37
N LYS A 220 -7.52 -7.78 6.61
CA LYS A 220 -7.15 -7.02 7.80
C LYS A 220 -5.94 -7.68 8.44
N ILE A 221 -4.90 -6.91 8.73
CA ILE A 221 -3.71 -7.35 9.46
C ILE A 221 -3.68 -6.77 10.88
N ILE A 222 -3.24 -7.59 11.82
CA ILE A 222 -3.13 -7.30 13.25
C ILE A 222 -1.67 -7.53 13.65
N PHE A 223 -0.97 -6.45 14.02
CA PHE A 223 0.44 -6.49 14.41
C PHE A 223 0.65 -7.26 15.71
N GLU A 224 1.62 -8.16 15.73
CA GLU A 224 2.06 -8.88 16.93
C GLU A 224 3.36 -8.30 17.49
N LYS A 225 4.43 -8.25 16.68
CA LYS A 225 5.77 -7.80 17.12
C LYS A 225 6.67 -7.37 15.97
N THR A 226 7.72 -6.63 16.30
CA THR A 226 8.85 -6.39 15.39
C THR A 226 10.08 -7.16 15.87
N THR A 227 10.71 -7.93 14.99
CA THR A 227 12.02 -8.55 15.22
C THR A 227 13.02 -7.90 14.30
N VAL A 228 14.11 -7.36 14.85
CA VAL A 228 15.21 -6.77 14.09
C VAL A 228 16.41 -7.70 14.17
N LYS A 229 16.92 -8.12 13.00
CA LYS A 229 18.12 -8.97 12.86
C LYS A 229 19.20 -8.18 12.15
N THR A 230 20.44 -8.23 12.64
CA THR A 230 21.61 -7.76 11.91
C THR A 230 22.13 -8.86 10.99
N THR A 231 22.49 -8.50 9.76
CA THR A 231 22.93 -9.43 8.71
C THR A 231 24.41 -9.16 8.39
N GLY A 232 25.07 -10.05 7.66
CA GLY A 232 26.49 -9.94 7.32
C GLY A 232 27.40 -10.16 8.55
N ASN A 233 28.44 -9.33 8.70
CA ASN A 233 29.47 -9.48 9.74
C ASN A 233 28.94 -9.33 11.19
N LEU A 234 27.72 -8.83 11.37
CA LEU A 234 27.05 -8.69 12.67
C LEU A 234 25.95 -9.73 12.90
N SER A 235 25.89 -10.81 12.11
CA SER A 235 24.93 -11.91 12.25
C SER A 235 25.05 -12.72 13.56
N GLN A 236 26.12 -12.50 14.33
CA GLN A 236 26.30 -13.09 15.66
C GLN A 236 25.50 -12.38 16.75
N ILE A 237 25.01 -11.16 16.51
CA ILE A 237 24.17 -10.43 17.46
C ILE A 237 22.78 -11.09 17.45
N PRO A 238 22.23 -11.49 18.61
CA PRO A 238 20.93 -12.14 18.67
C PRO A 238 19.82 -11.20 18.17
N PRO A 239 18.79 -11.73 17.49
CA PRO A 239 17.61 -10.95 17.07
C PRO A 239 17.01 -10.16 18.23
N LEU A 240 16.87 -8.85 18.07
CA LEU A 240 16.20 -8.01 19.05
C LEU A 240 14.71 -7.98 18.77
N GLU A 241 13.91 -8.51 19.68
CA GLU A 241 12.46 -8.32 19.68
C GLU A 241 12.14 -6.95 20.28
N ILE A 242 11.57 -6.06 19.47
CA ILE A 242 11.10 -4.75 19.90
C ILE A 242 9.56 -4.81 19.85
N PRO A 243 8.85 -4.62 20.98
CA PRO A 243 7.40 -4.74 21.03
C PRO A 243 6.68 -3.67 20.19
N GLN A 244 7.38 -2.60 19.78
CA GLN A 244 6.88 -1.58 18.87
C GLN A 244 8.06 -1.04 18.03
N LEU A 245 7.86 -0.73 16.75
CA LEU A 245 8.89 -0.01 15.97
C LEU A 245 9.25 1.33 16.64
N PRO A 246 10.48 1.85 16.46
CA PRO A 246 10.79 3.25 16.76
C PRO A 246 9.86 4.20 15.98
N ASP A 247 9.43 5.32 16.57
CA ASP A 247 8.48 6.24 15.94
C ASP A 247 8.90 6.71 14.53
N ALA A 248 10.21 6.84 14.28
CA ALA A 248 10.77 7.21 12.97
C ALA A 248 10.57 6.17 11.85
N LEU A 249 10.11 4.95 12.18
CA LEU A 249 9.82 3.86 11.24
C LEU A 249 8.35 3.40 11.29
N ARG A 250 7.50 4.04 12.09
CA ARG A 250 6.07 3.69 12.20
C ARG A 250 5.31 4.21 10.97
N PRO A 251 4.47 3.38 10.32
CA PRO A 251 3.43 3.87 9.43
C PRO A 251 2.49 4.82 10.17
N SER A 252 2.00 5.86 9.48
CA SER A 252 1.18 6.92 10.11
C SER A 252 -0.26 6.51 10.48
N THR A 253 -0.68 5.27 10.19
CA THR A 253 -2.03 4.76 10.42
C THR A 253 -2.05 3.65 11.48
N ASN A 254 -3.03 3.76 12.39
CA ASN A 254 -3.44 2.88 13.48
C ASN A 254 -2.41 2.06 14.27
N ARG A 255 -2.61 2.04 15.60
CA ARG A 255 -1.67 1.58 16.64
C ARG A 255 -1.53 0.03 16.74
N GLY A 256 -1.44 -0.67 15.60
CA GLY A 256 -1.27 -2.12 15.54
C GLY A 256 -2.23 -2.85 14.59
N SER A 257 -2.93 -2.18 13.68
CA SER A 257 -3.73 -2.85 12.65
C SER A 257 -3.85 -2.01 11.39
N GLY A 258 -3.83 -2.68 10.23
CA GLY A 258 -4.05 -2.07 8.93
C GLY A 258 -4.92 -2.95 8.05
N ASP A 259 -5.48 -2.37 7.00
CA ASP A 259 -6.35 -3.02 6.04
C ASP A 259 -5.87 -2.74 4.61
N PHE A 260 -6.10 -3.72 3.73
CA PHE A 260 -5.83 -3.61 2.30
C PHE A 260 -6.73 -4.57 1.51
N ASP A 261 -7.02 -4.21 0.27
CA ASP A 261 -7.75 -5.05 -0.68
C ASP A 261 -6.79 -5.73 -1.66
N VAL A 262 -7.04 -7.00 -1.97
CA VAL A 262 -6.37 -7.73 -3.06
C VAL A 262 -7.19 -7.54 -4.34
N THR A 263 -6.74 -6.63 -5.22
CA THR A 263 -7.49 -6.28 -6.44
C THR A 263 -7.14 -7.14 -7.65
N TYR A 264 -6.00 -7.82 -7.63
CA TYR A 264 -5.65 -8.86 -8.59
C TYR A 264 -4.74 -9.92 -7.94
N LEU A 265 -4.99 -11.19 -8.24
CA LEU A 265 -4.22 -12.32 -7.73
C LEU A 265 -4.08 -13.42 -8.78
N ASP A 266 -2.85 -13.81 -9.05
CA ASP A 266 -2.47 -14.97 -9.87
C ASP A 266 -1.27 -15.67 -9.20
N SER A 267 -0.85 -16.80 -9.76
CA SER A 267 0.29 -17.63 -9.35
C SER A 267 1.64 -16.90 -9.27
N ASP A 268 1.86 -15.85 -10.06
CA ASP A 268 3.14 -15.13 -10.19
C ASP A 268 3.08 -13.65 -9.77
N LEU A 269 1.90 -13.03 -9.79
CA LEU A 269 1.69 -11.60 -9.62
C LEU A 269 0.49 -11.33 -8.71
N ARG A 270 0.66 -10.41 -7.76
CA ARG A 270 -0.42 -9.89 -6.91
C ARG A 270 -0.40 -8.37 -6.86
N ILE A 271 -1.57 -7.77 -7.03
CA ILE A 271 -1.80 -6.33 -6.87
C ILE A 271 -2.69 -6.12 -5.64
N THR A 272 -2.32 -5.16 -4.80
CA THR A 272 -3.12 -4.78 -3.62
C THR A 272 -3.25 -3.27 -3.52
N ARG A 273 -4.38 -2.81 -2.98
CA ARG A 273 -4.66 -1.41 -2.64
C ARG A 273 -4.70 -1.25 -1.12
N GLY A 274 -3.89 -0.37 -0.55
CA GLY A 274 -3.96 -0.05 0.89
C GLY A 274 -5.18 0.81 1.24
N ASP A 275 -5.47 0.97 2.54
CA ASP A 275 -6.47 1.88 3.14
C ASP A 275 -6.58 3.27 2.47
N ARG A 276 -5.45 3.83 2.01
CA ARG A 276 -5.33 5.14 1.34
C ARG A 276 -5.30 5.07 -0.19
N GLY A 277 -5.68 3.94 -0.79
CA GLY A 277 -5.57 3.69 -2.23
C GLY A 277 -4.14 3.40 -2.72
N GLU A 278 -3.21 3.12 -1.80
CA GLU A 278 -1.80 2.85 -2.12
C GLU A 278 -1.66 1.63 -3.03
N LEU A 279 -1.19 1.82 -4.27
CA LEU A 279 -0.90 0.72 -5.18
C LEU A 279 0.38 0.00 -4.74
N ARG A 280 0.29 -1.31 -4.49
CA ARG A 280 1.43 -2.18 -4.20
C ARG A 280 1.39 -3.38 -5.14
N VAL A 281 2.52 -3.67 -5.79
CA VAL A 281 2.68 -4.74 -6.77
C VAL A 281 3.74 -5.71 -6.27
N PHE A 282 3.39 -6.99 -6.22
CA PHE A 282 4.22 -8.07 -5.74
C PHE A 282 4.36 -9.17 -6.78
N VAL A 283 5.52 -9.83 -6.79
CA VAL A 283 5.75 -11.09 -7.53
C VAL A 283 6.08 -12.22 -6.56
N ILE A 284 5.82 -13.47 -6.93
CA ILE A 284 6.23 -14.64 -6.14
C ILE A 284 7.78 -14.75 -6.12
N SER A 285 8.34 -15.29 -5.03
CA SER A 285 9.79 -15.36 -4.76
C SER A 285 10.22 -16.63 -4.04
#